data_AF-A0A1S2QFH0-F1
#
_entry.id   AF-A0A1S2QFH0-F1
#
_cell.length_a   1.000
_cell.length_b   1.000
_cell.length_c   1.000
_cell.angle_alpha   90.00
_cell.angle_beta   90.00
_cell.angle_gamma   90.00
#
_symmetry.space_group_name_H-M   'P 1'
#
loop_
_entity.id
_entity.type
_entity.pdbx_description
1 polymer ?
#
loop_
_entity_poly.entity_id
_entity_poly.type
_entity_poly.pdbx_seq_one_letter_code
_entity_poly.pdbx_strand_id
1 'polypeptide(L)'
;MRELGRRLAKLLRAGDLVMLSGELGAGKTTLTRGLGEGLGVRGAVTSPTFVIARVHPSLGDGPPLVHVDAYRLGGGLDEMEDLDLDVSLSDSVIVVEWGEGKVEELTEDRLQVLIHRAVGDSTDEVRHLTVTGLGERWAEADLETLAA
;
A
#
# COMPACT_ATOMS: atom_id res chain seq x y z
N MET A 1 -1.66 11.50 -7.27
CA MET A 1 -2.03 10.34 -6.43
C MET A 1 -2.39 9.10 -7.24
N ARG A 2 -3.53 9.04 -7.96
CA ARG A 2 -3.90 7.83 -8.71
C ARG A 2 -2.86 7.44 -9.78
N GLU A 3 -2.40 8.41 -10.57
CA GLU A 3 -1.37 8.14 -11.59
C GLU A 3 -0.06 7.64 -11.00
N LEU A 4 0.38 8.25 -9.88
CA LEU A 4 1.53 7.76 -9.13
C LEU A 4 1.33 6.32 -8.66
N GLY A 5 0.13 5.97 -8.18
CA GLY A 5 -0.22 4.58 -7.85
C GLY A 5 -0.11 3.64 -9.06
N ARG A 6 -0.58 4.05 -10.25
CA ARG A 6 -0.44 3.23 -11.46
C ARG A 6 1.01 3.03 -11.88
N ARG A 7 1.85 4.05 -11.72
CA ARG A 7 3.29 3.96 -12.00
C ARG A 7 3.99 3.05 -11.00
N LEU A 8 3.69 3.23 -9.71
CA LEU A 8 4.23 2.39 -8.65
C LEU A 8 3.84 0.92 -8.84
N ALA A 9 2.60 0.64 -9.26
CA ALA A 9 2.14 -0.72 -9.54
C ALA A 9 2.99 -1.46 -10.56
N LYS A 10 3.63 -0.77 -11.51
CA LYS A 10 4.52 -1.39 -12.51
C LYS A 10 5.84 -1.92 -11.92
N LEU A 11 6.19 -1.47 -10.71
CA LEU A 11 7.36 -1.92 -9.98
C LEU A 11 7.04 -3.07 -9.02
N LEU A 12 5.76 -3.35 -8.80
CA LEU A 12 5.29 -4.32 -7.81
C LEU A 12 5.15 -5.72 -8.41
N ARG A 13 5.42 -6.72 -7.58
CA ARG A 13 5.24 -8.15 -7.86
C ARG A 13 4.64 -8.86 -6.65
N ALA A 14 4.21 -10.11 -6.85
CA ALA A 14 3.85 -10.99 -5.73
C ALA A 14 4.99 -11.05 -4.70
N GLY A 15 4.66 -11.02 -3.42
CA GLY A 15 5.63 -10.91 -2.33
C GLY A 15 5.92 -9.49 -1.85
N ASP A 16 5.46 -8.45 -2.57
CA ASP A 16 5.76 -7.08 -2.19
C ASP A 16 4.77 -6.55 -1.13
N LEU A 17 5.33 -6.00 -0.05
CA LEU A 17 4.61 -5.25 0.98
C LEU A 17 4.78 -3.74 0.79
N VAL A 18 3.66 -3.02 0.72
CA VAL A 18 3.61 -1.55 0.65
C VAL A 18 2.92 -0.99 1.89
N MET A 19 3.66 -0.23 2.69
CA MET A 19 3.15 0.43 3.90
C MET A 19 2.83 1.89 3.61
N LEU A 20 1.57 2.29 3.85
CA LEU A 20 1.10 3.66 3.65
C LEU A 20 0.90 4.37 4.99
N SER A 21 1.66 5.45 5.20
CA SER A 21 1.57 6.30 6.39
C SER A 21 1.16 7.73 6.02
N GLY A 22 0.52 8.42 6.97
CA GLY A 22 0.05 9.79 6.80
C GLY A 22 -1.29 10.04 7.51
N GLU A 23 -1.62 11.31 7.69
CA GLU A 23 -2.83 11.74 8.39
C GLU A 23 -4.12 11.23 7.74
N LEU A 24 -5.24 11.31 8.47
CA LEU A 24 -6.57 11.09 7.90
C LEU A 24 -6.80 12.07 6.75
N GLY A 25 -7.23 11.55 5.59
CA GLY A 25 -7.42 12.36 4.39
C GLY A 25 -6.13 12.72 3.63
N ALA A 26 -4.96 12.20 4.03
CA ALA A 26 -3.70 12.40 3.30
C ALA A 26 -3.75 11.82 1.86
N GLY A 27 -4.62 10.85 1.60
CA GLY A 27 -4.82 10.26 0.27
C GLY A 27 -4.27 8.85 0.11
N LYS A 28 -4.01 8.13 1.21
CA LYS A 28 -3.59 6.71 1.25
C LYS A 28 -4.47 5.82 0.37
N THR A 29 -5.77 5.74 0.64
CA THR A 29 -6.72 4.98 -0.20
C THR A 29 -6.76 5.46 -1.66
N THR A 30 -6.51 6.75 -1.94
CA THR A 30 -6.43 7.25 -3.32
C THR A 30 -5.20 6.72 -4.04
N LEU A 31 -4.08 6.54 -3.34
CA LEU A 31 -2.90 5.84 -3.87
C LEU A 31 -3.21 4.36 -4.10
N THR A 32 -3.82 3.67 -3.12
CA THR A 32 -4.22 2.26 -3.24
C THR A 32 -5.16 2.01 -4.42
N ARG A 33 -6.06 2.95 -4.72
CA ARG A 33 -6.88 2.92 -5.94
C ARG A 33 -6.04 2.92 -7.21
N GLY A 34 -5.05 3.81 -7.28
CA GLY A 34 -4.10 3.83 -8.39
C GLY A 34 -3.30 2.53 -8.51
N LEU A 35 -2.88 1.96 -7.37
CA LEU A 35 -2.21 0.66 -7.32
C LEU A 35 -3.09 -0.45 -7.91
N GLY A 36 -4.33 -0.58 -7.43
CA GLY A 36 -5.25 -1.59 -7.95
C GLY A 36 -5.55 -1.43 -9.44
N GLU A 37 -5.72 -0.19 -9.91
CA GLU A 37 -5.89 0.11 -11.34
C GLU A 37 -4.65 -0.31 -12.16
N GLY A 38 -3.44 -0.04 -11.65
CA GLY A 38 -2.19 -0.40 -12.33
C GLY A 38 -1.89 -1.90 -12.31
N LEU A 39 -2.29 -2.61 -11.24
CA LEU A 39 -2.20 -4.06 -11.12
C LEU A 39 -3.29 -4.80 -11.93
N GLY A 40 -4.33 -4.09 -12.39
CA GLY A 40 -5.44 -4.70 -13.12
C GLY A 40 -6.33 -5.58 -12.26
N VAL A 41 -6.58 -5.21 -11.01
CA VAL A 41 -7.44 -5.99 -10.10
C VAL A 41 -8.93 -5.72 -10.31
N ARG A 42 -9.75 -6.68 -9.89
CA ARG A 42 -11.20 -6.67 -10.06
C ARG A 42 -11.87 -5.68 -9.12
N GLY A 43 -12.77 -4.90 -9.70
CA GLY A 43 -13.67 -4.01 -8.98
C GLY A 43 -12.99 -2.75 -8.47
N ALA A 44 -13.78 -1.89 -7.81
CA ALA A 44 -13.25 -0.65 -7.25
C ALA A 44 -12.52 -0.92 -5.93
N VAL A 45 -11.30 -0.38 -5.81
CA VAL A 45 -10.60 -0.32 -4.53
C VAL A 45 -11.22 0.80 -3.68
N THR A 46 -11.76 0.43 -2.53
CA THR A 46 -12.36 1.35 -1.56
C THR A 46 -11.71 1.11 -0.21
N SER A 47 -11.59 2.15 0.62
CA SER A 47 -11.14 1.98 2.00
C SER A 47 -11.95 0.85 2.65
N PRO A 48 -11.30 -0.12 3.29
CA PRO A 48 -11.99 -1.16 4.02
C PRO A 48 -12.51 -0.56 5.34
N THR A 49 -13.42 0.40 5.25
CA THR A 49 -13.85 1.22 6.41
C THR A 49 -14.58 0.42 7.49
N PHE A 50 -15.13 -0.75 7.14
CA PHE A 50 -15.92 -1.63 8.00
C PHE A 50 -15.36 -3.06 8.11
N VAL A 51 -14.24 -3.36 7.44
CA VAL A 51 -13.60 -4.68 7.44
C VAL A 51 -12.09 -4.46 7.58
N ILE A 52 -11.33 -5.39 8.14
CA ILE A 52 -9.90 -5.15 8.38
C ILE A 52 -9.10 -5.24 7.08
N ALA A 53 -9.45 -6.19 6.21
CA ALA A 53 -8.80 -6.41 4.92
C ALA A 53 -9.82 -6.65 3.79
N ARG A 54 -9.42 -6.33 2.56
CA ARG A 54 -10.13 -6.69 1.33
C ARG A 54 -9.17 -7.28 0.33
N VAL A 55 -9.54 -8.43 -0.23
CA VAL A 55 -8.84 -9.02 -1.36
C VAL A 55 -9.50 -8.56 -2.66
N HIS A 56 -8.68 -8.03 -3.56
CA HIS A 56 -9.05 -7.66 -4.91
C HIS A 56 -8.36 -8.63 -5.90
N PRO A 57 -9.09 -9.63 -6.42
CA PRO A 57 -8.51 -10.61 -7.33
C PRO A 57 -8.00 -9.97 -8.61
N SER A 58 -6.90 -10.48 -9.17
CA SER A 58 -6.44 -10.06 -10.50
C SER A 58 -7.46 -10.36 -11.59
N LEU A 59 -7.49 -9.53 -12.63
CA LEU A 59 -8.24 -9.79 -13.88
C LEU A 59 -7.40 -10.49 -14.95
N GLY A 60 -6.09 -10.68 -14.72
CA GLY A 60 -5.17 -11.38 -15.61
C GLY A 60 -4.16 -12.20 -14.83
N ASP A 61 -2.94 -12.35 -15.35
CA ASP A 61 -1.89 -13.18 -14.74
C ASP A 61 -1.08 -12.46 -13.64
N GLY A 62 -1.41 -11.20 -13.35
CA GLY A 62 -0.78 -10.42 -12.28
C GLY A 62 -1.24 -10.84 -10.87
N PRO A 63 -0.54 -10.40 -9.80
CA PRO A 63 -0.92 -10.73 -8.43
C PRO A 63 -2.25 -10.07 -8.03
N PRO A 64 -3.04 -10.70 -7.13
CA PRO A 64 -4.12 -10.00 -6.45
C PRO A 64 -3.56 -8.90 -5.54
N LEU A 65 -4.43 -7.95 -5.20
CA LEU A 65 -4.13 -6.89 -4.23
C LEU A 65 -4.86 -7.18 -2.92
N VAL A 66 -4.14 -7.28 -1.82
CA VAL A 66 -4.71 -7.31 -0.46
C VAL A 66 -4.59 -5.91 0.13
N HIS A 67 -5.72 -5.26 0.39
CA HIS A 67 -5.76 -3.92 0.99
C HIS A 67 -6.20 -4.01 2.44
N VAL A 68 -5.30 -3.66 3.35
CA VAL A 68 -5.49 -3.72 4.81
C VAL A 68 -5.55 -2.31 5.39
N ASP A 69 -6.46 -2.08 6.33
CA ASP A 69 -6.50 -0.86 7.15
C ASP A 69 -6.22 -1.21 8.61
N ALA A 70 -4.97 -1.02 9.01
CA ALA A 70 -4.46 -1.40 10.32
C ALA A 70 -4.84 -0.43 11.44
N TYR A 71 -5.50 0.70 11.14
CA TYR A 71 -6.04 1.57 12.20
C TYR A 71 -7.21 0.95 12.94
N ARG A 72 -7.85 -0.06 12.33
CA ARG A 72 -8.92 -0.84 12.96
C ARG A 72 -8.43 -2.03 13.76
N LEU A 73 -7.16 -2.41 13.63
CA LEU A 73 -6.55 -3.45 14.44
C LEU A 73 -6.41 -2.91 15.87
N GLY A 74 -7.38 -3.25 16.71
CA GLY A 74 -7.48 -2.84 18.11
C GLY A 74 -6.71 -3.76 19.05
N GLY A 75 -6.32 -4.96 18.58
CA GLY A 75 -5.69 -6.02 19.39
C GLY A 75 -4.17 -6.16 19.28
N GLY A 76 -3.52 -5.63 18.23
CA GLY A 76 -2.09 -5.88 17.96
C GLY A 76 -1.87 -6.91 16.85
N LEU A 77 -0.71 -7.58 16.86
CA LEU A 77 -0.29 -8.58 15.85
C LEU A 77 -1.23 -9.80 15.76
N ASP A 78 -1.89 -10.18 16.86
CA ASP A 78 -2.78 -11.36 16.89
C ASP A 78 -3.94 -11.27 15.90
N GLU A 79 -4.52 -10.07 15.71
CA GLU A 79 -5.58 -9.86 14.70
C GLU A 79 -5.02 -9.87 13.26
N MET A 80 -3.70 -9.81 13.07
CA MET A 80 -3.08 -9.99 11.76
C MET A 80 -2.76 -11.44 11.43
N GLU A 81 -2.46 -12.28 12.44
CA GLU A 81 -2.37 -13.73 12.24
C GLU A 81 -3.71 -14.27 11.73
N ASP A 82 -4.84 -13.79 12.26
CA ASP A 82 -6.19 -14.13 11.80
C ASP A 82 -6.49 -13.72 10.34
N LEU A 83 -5.68 -12.85 9.74
CA LEU A 83 -5.84 -12.39 8.35
C LEU A 83 -5.06 -13.25 7.35
N ASP A 84 -4.27 -14.23 7.80
CA ASP A 84 -3.40 -15.05 6.95
C ASP A 84 -2.54 -14.20 5.98
N LEU A 85 -2.05 -13.04 6.44
CA LEU A 85 -1.30 -12.09 5.60
C LEU A 85 0.06 -12.65 5.20
N ASP A 86 0.71 -13.41 6.07
CA ASP A 86 1.96 -14.11 5.82
C ASP A 86 1.81 -15.13 4.67
N VAL A 87 0.73 -15.93 4.70
CA VAL A 87 0.39 -16.88 3.64
C VAL A 87 0.11 -16.12 2.34
N SER A 88 -0.71 -15.07 2.43
CA SER A 88 -1.13 -14.26 1.30
C SER A 88 0.03 -13.47 0.66
N LEU A 89 1.06 -13.11 1.43
CA LEU A 89 2.14 -12.25 0.97
C LEU A 89 2.86 -12.86 -0.24
N SER A 90 3.18 -14.15 -0.17
CA SER A 90 3.95 -14.85 -1.22
C SER A 90 3.34 -14.75 -2.62
N ASP A 91 2.01 -14.72 -2.72
CA ASP A 91 1.26 -14.73 -3.98
C ASP A 91 0.62 -13.39 -4.34
N SER A 92 0.67 -12.39 -3.45
CA SER A 92 -0.06 -11.13 -3.60
C SER A 92 0.82 -9.89 -3.43
N VAL A 93 0.26 -8.75 -3.82
CA VAL A 93 0.75 -7.44 -3.36
C VAL A 93 -0.09 -7.04 -2.15
N ILE A 94 0.55 -6.80 -1.02
CA ILE A 94 -0.12 -6.35 0.20
C ILE A 94 0.09 -4.85 0.37
N VAL A 95 -1.01 -4.09 0.48
CA VAL A 95 -0.99 -2.67 0.81
C VAL A 95 -1.64 -2.45 2.17
N VAL A 96 -0.87 -1.93 3.12
CA VAL A 96 -1.32 -1.71 4.50
C VAL A 96 -1.36 -0.21 4.79
N GLU A 97 -2.53 0.32 5.10
CA GLU A 97 -2.67 1.66 5.66
C GLU A 97 -2.42 1.61 7.18
N TRP A 98 -1.59 2.53 7.70
CA TRP A 98 -1.30 2.66 9.13
C TRP A 98 -0.69 1.41 9.78
N GLY A 99 0.11 0.65 9.03
CA GLY A 99 0.75 -0.58 9.50
C GLY A 99 2.02 -0.42 10.33
N GLU A 100 2.46 0.81 10.60
CA GLU A 100 3.70 1.06 11.37
C GLU A 100 3.62 0.46 12.78
N GLY A 101 4.64 -0.30 13.16
CA GLY A 101 4.72 -1.07 14.40
C GLY A 101 3.82 -2.31 14.43
N LYS A 102 3.26 -2.72 13.28
CA LYS A 102 2.32 -3.83 13.17
C LYS A 102 2.71 -4.84 12.09
N VAL A 103 3.22 -4.43 10.93
CA VAL A 103 3.41 -5.34 9.77
C VAL A 103 4.87 -5.59 9.39
N GLU A 104 5.81 -5.05 10.16
CA GLU A 104 7.25 -5.16 9.89
C GLU A 104 7.79 -6.58 10.02
N GLU A 105 7.11 -7.45 10.79
CA GLU A 105 7.48 -8.86 10.97
C GLU A 105 7.08 -9.73 9.77
N LEU A 106 6.18 -9.26 8.90
CA LEU A 106 5.78 -10.00 7.70
C LEU A 106 6.93 -10.16 6.71
N THR A 107 7.78 -9.14 6.58
CA THR A 107 8.96 -9.16 5.72
C THR A 107 9.90 -7.99 6.00
N GLU A 108 11.20 -8.25 5.84
CA GLU A 108 12.24 -7.21 5.83
C GLU A 108 12.21 -6.39 4.53
N ASP A 109 11.70 -6.97 3.45
CA ASP A 109 11.56 -6.38 2.12
C ASP A 109 10.24 -5.62 1.96
N ARG A 110 10.28 -4.29 2.12
CA ARG A 110 9.07 -3.47 2.10
C ARG A 110 9.28 -2.07 1.53
N LEU A 111 8.23 -1.53 0.93
CA LEU A 111 8.18 -0.16 0.47
C LEU A 111 7.36 0.69 1.44
N GLN A 112 7.98 1.68 2.06
CA GLN A 112 7.29 2.66 2.89
C GLN A 112 6.94 3.90 2.07
N VAL A 113 5.67 4.32 2.14
CA VAL A 113 5.19 5.54 1.49
C VAL A 113 4.55 6.44 2.53
N LEU A 114 5.22 7.54 2.83
CA LEU A 114 4.75 8.57 3.75
C LEU A 114 4.09 9.70 2.97
N ILE A 115 2.84 10.03 3.29
CA ILE A 115 2.05 11.03 2.59
C ILE A 115 1.74 12.22 3.51
N HIS A 116 2.24 13.39 3.15
CA HIS A 116 1.96 14.65 3.83
C HIS A 116 1.08 15.56 2.98
N ARG A 117 0.16 16.27 3.64
CA ARG A 117 -0.55 17.39 3.03
C ARG A 117 0.36 18.61 3.07
N ALA A 118 0.48 19.33 1.96
CA ALA A 118 1.06 20.67 2.02
C ALA A 118 0.13 21.57 2.84
N VAL A 119 0.69 22.47 3.65
CA VAL A 119 -0.06 23.37 4.52
C VAL A 119 0.09 24.80 3.99
N GLY A 120 -1.02 25.49 3.74
CA GLY A 120 -1.06 26.90 3.32
C GLY A 120 -2.29 27.26 2.49
N ASP A 121 -2.64 28.56 2.45
CA ASP A 121 -3.90 29.12 1.92
C ASP A 121 -4.28 28.75 0.47
N SER A 122 -3.39 28.14 -0.31
CA SER A 122 -3.63 27.75 -1.71
C SER A 122 -3.11 26.34 -2.08
N THR A 123 -2.63 25.57 -1.09
CA THR A 123 -1.90 24.31 -1.35
C THR A 123 -2.53 23.08 -0.71
N ASP A 124 -3.73 23.19 -0.13
CA ASP A 124 -4.43 22.07 0.52
C ASP A 124 -4.72 20.87 -0.39
N GLU A 125 -4.56 21.03 -1.71
CA GLU A 125 -4.66 19.97 -2.71
C GLU A 125 -3.33 19.28 -3.01
N VAL A 126 -2.20 19.89 -2.66
CA VAL A 126 -0.86 19.35 -2.90
C VAL A 126 -0.53 18.29 -1.84
N ARG A 127 0.08 17.19 -2.29
CA ARG A 127 0.59 16.11 -1.43
C ARG A 127 2.07 15.94 -1.69
N HIS A 128 2.85 15.88 -0.61
CA HIS A 128 4.25 15.47 -0.65
C HIS A 128 4.34 14.01 -0.25
N LEU A 129 5.07 13.21 -1.03
CA LEU A 129 5.27 11.80 -0.76
C LEU A 129 6.75 11.50 -0.62
N THR A 130 7.09 10.77 0.44
CA THR A 130 8.41 10.16 0.61
C THR A 130 8.26 8.67 0.40
N VAL A 131 9.04 8.10 -0.52
CA VAL A 131 9.04 6.67 -0.83
C VAL A 131 10.39 6.11 -0.43
N THR A 132 10.39 5.12 0.46
CA THR A 132 11.60 4.49 1.00
C THR A 132 11.52 2.99 0.78
N GLY A 133 12.47 2.45 0.01
CA GLY A 133 12.68 1.01 -0.12
C GLY A 133 13.52 0.47 1.04
N LEU A 134 13.07 -0.63 1.65
CA LEU A 134 13.78 -1.34 2.72
C LEU A 134 13.97 -2.80 2.30
N GLY A 135 15.12 -3.39 2.63
CA GLY A 135 15.47 -4.76 2.28
C GLY A 135 16.12 -4.90 0.89
N GLU A 136 16.63 -6.10 0.60
CA GLU A 136 17.35 -6.42 -0.65
C GLU A 136 16.45 -6.23 -1.88
N ARG A 137 15.16 -6.58 -1.77
CA ARG A 137 14.16 -6.43 -2.84
C ARG A 137 14.11 -5.02 -3.42
N TRP A 138 14.32 -4.02 -2.57
CA TRP A 138 14.15 -2.61 -2.91
C TRP A 138 15.47 -1.87 -3.09
N ALA A 139 16.62 -2.49 -2.77
CA ALA A 139 17.94 -1.89 -2.94
C ALA A 139 18.27 -1.59 -4.41
N GLU A 140 17.81 -2.43 -5.34
CA GLU A 140 18.05 -2.29 -6.78
C GLU A 140 16.86 -1.68 -7.54
N ALA A 141 15.77 -1.34 -6.85
CA ALA A 141 14.58 -0.78 -7.48
C ALA A 141 14.82 0.69 -7.87
N ASP A 142 14.63 1.01 -9.16
CA ASP A 142 14.72 2.38 -9.64
C ASP A 142 13.45 3.17 -9.27
N LEU A 143 13.43 3.68 -8.03
CA LEU A 143 12.35 4.50 -7.48
C LEU A 143 12.35 5.92 -8.05
N GLU A 144 13.42 6.38 -8.70
CA GLU A 144 13.47 7.72 -9.33
C GLU A 144 12.48 7.81 -10.49
N THR A 145 12.16 6.68 -11.12
CA THR A 145 11.08 6.57 -12.12
C THR A 145 9.72 7.03 -11.64
N LEU A 146 9.51 7.22 -10.32
CA LEU A 146 8.26 7.72 -9.74
C LEU A 146 8.18 9.26 -9.71
N ALA A 147 9.31 9.96 -9.80
CA ALA A 147 9.40 11.42 -9.71
C ALA A 147 9.05 12.16 -11.03
N ALA A 148 9.05 11.44 -12.16
CA ALA A 148 8.76 12.00 -13.50
C ALA A 148 7.30 12.43 -13.71
#